data_AF-A0A661PTI9-F1
#
_entry.id   AF-A0A661PTI9-F1
#
_cell.length_a   1.000
_cell.length_b   1.000
_cell.length_c   1.000
_cell.angle_alpha   90.00
_cell.angle_beta   90.00
_cell.angle_gamma   90.00
#
_symmetry.space_group_name_H-M   'P 1'
#
loop_
_entity.id
_entity.type
_entity.pdbx_description
1 polymer ?
#
loop_
_entity_poly.entity_id
_entity_poly.type
_entity_poly.pdbx_seq_one_letter_code
_entity_poly.pdbx_strand_id
1 'polypeptide(L)'
;VFSVLIGLVMHFIFRKEEREKSLNMVSMPEDATRPLWQNGLYLGSMVAILVFANWGRPSGDSGIWHFMFFHKWHLTAISSGFFAIMLVVWFKAPLLKVVLGAVPVIALALFFPNIPLLAFSVGMLSLAFVTATGSEENEEWFSSSWDLAKQIFPLLLIGVFVAGLLLGRVGHEGLIPSTWVAQAVGGNSLRANFCASFAGAFMYFATLTEVPILQGLIDNGMGKGPALALLLAGPALSLPSMLVIRSVLGTVKTVVFVLLVVAMATISGVIFGMMAS
;
A
#
# COMPACT_ATOMS: atom_id res chain seq x y z
N VAL A 1 -8.94 -4.30 -14.46
CA VAL A 1 -8.73 -4.34 -15.92
C VAL A 1 -7.24 -4.50 -16.26
N PHE A 2 -6.36 -3.63 -15.77
CA PHE A 2 -4.93 -3.66 -16.06
C PHE A 2 -4.25 -5.02 -15.75
N SER A 3 -4.42 -5.53 -14.52
CA SER A 3 -3.88 -6.84 -14.11
C SER A 3 -4.46 -8.03 -14.89
N VAL A 4 -5.75 -7.97 -15.22
CA VAL A 4 -6.44 -9.02 -15.98
C VAL A 4 -5.88 -9.11 -17.40
N LEU A 5 -5.68 -7.97 -18.07
CA LEU A 5 -5.12 -7.93 -19.42
C LEU A 5 -3.69 -8.47 -19.45
N ILE A 6 -2.83 -8.02 -18.54
CA ILE A 6 -1.45 -8.53 -18.44
C ILE A 6 -1.46 -10.04 -18.17
N GLY A 7 -2.29 -10.50 -17.23
CA GLY A 7 -2.44 -11.92 -16.91
C GLY A 7 -2.88 -12.75 -18.12
N LEU A 8 -3.86 -12.27 -18.89
CA LEU A 8 -4.33 -12.95 -20.11
C LEU A 8 -3.26 -13.01 -21.19
N VAL A 9 -2.50 -11.92 -21.40
CA VAL A 9 -1.41 -11.90 -22.37
C VAL A 9 -0.27 -12.83 -21.94
N MET A 10 0.09 -12.81 -20.66
CA MET A 10 1.09 -13.72 -20.09
C MET A 10 0.68 -15.19 -20.24
N HIS A 11 -0.56 -15.52 -19.87
CA HIS A 11 -1.11 -16.86 -20.04
C HIS A 11 -1.12 -17.26 -21.52
N PHE A 12 -1.48 -16.36 -22.44
CA PHE A 12 -1.46 -16.64 -23.87
C PHE A 12 -0.05 -16.93 -24.39
N ILE A 13 0.96 -16.15 -23.97
CA ILE A 13 2.36 -16.32 -24.38
C ILE A 13 2.96 -17.61 -23.81
N PHE A 14 2.69 -17.94 -22.54
CA PHE A 14 3.36 -19.02 -21.80
C PHE A 14 2.48 -20.26 -21.53
N ARG A 15 1.32 -20.37 -22.20
CA ARG A 15 0.32 -21.41 -21.98
C ARG A 15 0.87 -22.85 -21.93
N LYS A 16 1.90 -23.15 -22.74
CA LYS A 16 2.49 -24.49 -22.83
C LYS A 16 3.33 -24.83 -21.59
N GLU A 17 4.21 -23.94 -21.17
CA GLU A 17 5.04 -24.12 -19.98
C GLU A 17 4.21 -24.13 -18.68
N GLU A 18 3.15 -23.31 -18.59
CA GLU A 18 2.29 -23.30 -17.41
C GLU A 18 1.55 -24.63 -17.24
N ARG A 19 1.11 -25.24 -18.34
CA ARG A 19 0.48 -26.57 -18.32
C ARG A 19 1.44 -27.65 -17.83
N GLU A 20 2.69 -27.60 -18.24
CA GLU A 20 3.73 -28.53 -17.76
C GLU A 20 4.11 -28.29 -16.29
N LYS A 21 4.20 -27.03 -15.86
CA LYS A 21 4.49 -26.68 -14.46
C LYS A 21 3.35 -27.09 -13.50
N SER A 22 2.10 -26.94 -13.92
CA SER A 22 0.92 -27.37 -13.14
C SER A 22 0.85 -28.88 -12.92
N LEU A 23 1.39 -29.67 -13.85
CA LEU A 23 1.46 -31.13 -13.74
C LEU A 23 2.54 -31.59 -12.74
N ASN A 24 3.55 -30.74 -12.49
CA ASN A 24 4.71 -31.04 -11.64
C ASN A 24 4.66 -30.38 -10.25
N MET A 25 3.62 -29.60 -9.93
CA MET A 25 3.54 -28.85 -8.68
C MET A 25 2.93 -29.72 -7.58
N VAL A 26 3.77 -30.55 -6.95
CA VAL A 26 3.42 -31.38 -5.78
C VAL A 26 3.98 -30.75 -4.51
N SER A 27 3.09 -30.60 -3.52
CA SER A 27 3.30 -30.32 -2.09
C SER A 27 4.06 -29.02 -1.73
N MET A 28 3.30 -28.00 -1.33
CA MET A 28 3.81 -26.98 -0.41
C MET A 28 3.79 -27.56 1.01
N PRO A 29 4.79 -27.28 1.86
CA PRO A 29 4.74 -27.62 3.27
C PRO A 29 3.58 -26.88 3.95
N GLU A 30 2.75 -27.60 4.69
CA GLU A 30 1.69 -27.03 5.55
C GLU A 30 2.29 -26.58 6.90
N ASP A 31 3.13 -25.54 6.88
CA ASP A 31 3.63 -24.92 8.12
C ASP A 31 2.68 -23.82 8.64
N ALA A 32 1.38 -23.94 8.34
CA ALA A 32 0.37 -23.00 8.83
C ALA A 32 -0.16 -23.46 10.20
N THR A 33 0.28 -22.79 11.27
CA THR A 33 -0.15 -23.06 12.66
C THR A 33 -1.66 -22.84 12.89
N ARG A 34 -2.35 -22.08 12.02
CA ARG A 34 -3.78 -21.78 12.12
C ARG A 34 -4.51 -21.95 10.77
N PRO A 35 -5.80 -22.35 10.79
CA PRO A 35 -6.66 -22.36 9.61
C PRO A 35 -6.72 -20.98 8.92
N LEU A 36 -6.75 -20.99 7.58
CA LEU A 36 -6.79 -19.75 6.77
C LEU A 36 -7.95 -18.80 7.11
N TRP A 37 -9.10 -19.34 7.54
CA TRP A 37 -10.25 -18.50 7.91
C TRP A 37 -9.99 -17.68 9.20
N GLN A 38 -9.18 -18.18 10.13
CA GLN A 38 -8.81 -17.43 11.34
C GLN A 38 -7.91 -16.25 10.97
N ASN A 39 -6.89 -16.49 10.14
CA ASN A 39 -6.03 -15.42 9.63
C ASN A 39 -6.84 -14.41 8.80
N GLY A 40 -7.78 -14.89 7.97
CA GLY A 40 -8.68 -14.05 7.21
C GLY A 40 -9.55 -13.15 8.09
N LEU A 41 -10.13 -13.68 9.17
CA LEU A 41 -10.91 -12.89 10.13
C LEU A 41 -10.05 -11.91 10.93
N TYR A 42 -8.86 -12.33 11.35
CA TYR A 42 -7.91 -11.47 12.06
C TYR A 42 -7.51 -10.27 11.20
N LEU A 43 -7.02 -10.51 9.98
CA LEU A 43 -6.67 -9.45 9.04
C LEU A 43 -7.89 -8.60 8.65
N GLY A 44 -9.04 -9.25 8.42
CA GLY A 44 -10.31 -8.56 8.12
C GLY A 44 -10.73 -7.61 9.23
N SER A 45 -10.54 -7.97 10.51
CA SER A 45 -10.84 -7.10 11.64
C SER A 45 -9.94 -5.87 11.70
N MET A 46 -8.63 -6.02 11.46
CA MET A 46 -7.69 -4.90 11.38
C MET A 46 -8.05 -3.94 10.23
N VAL A 47 -8.36 -4.49 9.06
CA VAL A 47 -8.81 -3.71 7.90
C VAL A 47 -10.12 -2.98 8.21
N ALA A 48 -11.08 -3.64 8.84
CA ALA A 48 -12.36 -3.03 9.21
C ALA A 48 -12.20 -1.86 10.19
N ILE A 49 -11.31 -1.98 11.18
CA ILE A 49 -10.98 -0.90 12.12
C ILE A 49 -10.47 0.32 11.34
N LEU A 50 -9.49 0.13 10.44
CA LEU A 50 -8.91 1.23 9.66
C LEU A 50 -9.92 1.87 8.70
N VAL A 51 -10.71 1.03 8.01
CA VAL A 51 -11.72 1.48 7.04
C VAL A 51 -12.81 2.30 7.72
N PHE A 52 -13.38 1.83 8.84
CA PHE A 52 -14.44 2.55 9.53
C PHE A 52 -13.91 3.76 10.29
N ALA A 53 -12.76 3.66 10.98
CA ALA A 53 -12.19 4.80 11.68
C ALA A 53 -11.91 5.98 10.73
N ASN A 54 -11.43 5.68 9.52
CA ASN A 54 -11.08 6.67 8.52
C ASN A 54 -12.19 6.95 7.50
N TRP A 55 -13.43 6.51 7.73
CA TRP A 55 -14.52 6.72 6.79
C TRP A 55 -14.81 8.21 6.58
N GLY A 56 -14.75 8.63 5.32
CA GLY A 56 -14.89 10.03 4.89
C GLY A 56 -16.34 10.51 4.92
N ARG A 57 -16.52 11.84 5.03
CA ARG A 57 -17.83 12.48 4.93
C ARG A 57 -18.37 12.32 3.50
N PRO A 58 -19.56 11.73 3.30
CA PRO A 58 -20.16 11.62 1.97
C PRO A 58 -20.69 12.98 1.48
N SER A 59 -20.80 13.14 0.16
CA SER A 59 -21.29 14.37 -0.47
C SER A 59 -22.81 14.54 -0.41
N GLY A 60 -23.55 13.56 0.10
CA GLY A 60 -25.01 13.59 0.21
C GLY A 60 -25.50 13.09 1.56
N ASP A 61 -26.66 13.58 1.99
CA ASP A 61 -27.21 13.39 3.34
C ASP A 61 -28.08 12.13 3.49
N SER A 62 -28.12 11.26 2.47
CA SER A 62 -28.92 10.03 2.49
C SER A 62 -28.21 8.85 1.83
N GLY A 63 -28.66 7.64 2.18
CA GLY A 63 -28.15 6.39 1.63
C GLY A 63 -27.10 5.68 2.50
N ILE A 64 -26.58 4.58 1.97
CA ILE A 64 -25.67 3.67 2.70
C ILE A 64 -24.40 4.40 3.14
N TRP A 65 -23.85 5.28 2.31
CA TRP A 65 -22.63 6.03 2.62
C TRP A 65 -22.79 6.96 3.83
N HIS A 66 -23.95 7.61 3.96
CA HIS A 66 -24.30 8.44 5.12
C HIS A 66 -24.50 7.59 6.39
N PHE A 67 -25.21 6.46 6.28
CA PHE A 67 -25.37 5.51 7.38
C PHE A 67 -24.02 5.03 7.94
N MET A 68 -23.10 4.64 7.04
CA MET A 68 -21.76 4.18 7.41
C MET A 68 -20.96 5.29 8.09
N PHE A 69 -21.01 6.52 7.57
CA PHE A 69 -20.32 7.66 8.17
C PHE A 69 -20.85 7.98 9.58
N PHE A 70 -22.18 7.95 9.77
CA PHE A 70 -22.79 8.22 11.07
C PHE A 70 -22.43 7.16 12.11
N HIS A 71 -22.41 5.87 11.73
CA HIS A 71 -22.16 4.75 12.65
C HIS A 71 -20.69 4.33 12.73
N LYS A 72 -19.78 5.04 12.06
CA LYS A 72 -18.40 4.59 11.86
C LYS A 72 -17.65 4.29 13.16
N TRP A 73 -17.90 5.04 14.23
CA TRP A 73 -17.27 4.83 15.53
C TRP A 73 -17.81 3.59 16.25
N HIS A 74 -19.10 3.30 16.11
CA HIS A 74 -19.69 2.08 16.63
C HIS A 74 -19.14 0.85 15.88
N LEU A 75 -19.06 0.93 14.56
CA LEU A 75 -18.48 -0.14 13.74
C LEU A 75 -17.01 -0.37 14.09
N THR A 76 -16.22 0.71 14.26
CA THR A 76 -14.82 0.63 14.69
C THR A 76 -14.69 -0.02 16.07
N ALA A 77 -15.56 0.33 17.03
CA ALA A 77 -15.56 -0.23 18.37
C ALA A 77 -15.89 -1.73 18.36
N ILE A 78 -16.89 -2.15 17.59
CA ILE A 78 -17.26 -3.56 17.42
C ILE A 78 -16.09 -4.34 16.79
N SER A 79 -15.49 -3.83 15.71
CA SER A 79 -14.33 -4.46 15.08
C SER A 79 -13.13 -4.55 16.02
N SER A 80 -12.89 -3.52 16.84
CA SER A 80 -11.84 -3.51 17.86
C SER A 80 -12.08 -4.53 18.97
N GLY A 81 -13.34 -4.72 19.37
CA GLY A 81 -13.74 -5.76 20.33
C GLY A 81 -13.47 -7.17 19.79
N PHE A 82 -13.88 -7.43 18.54
CA PHE A 82 -13.58 -8.71 17.88
C PHE A 82 -12.07 -8.95 17.76
N PHE A 83 -11.31 -7.94 17.35
CA PHE A 83 -9.85 -8.01 17.28
C PHE A 83 -9.21 -8.34 18.64
N ALA A 84 -9.66 -7.67 19.72
CA ALA A 84 -9.19 -7.95 21.07
C ALA A 84 -9.49 -9.39 21.53
N ILE A 85 -10.68 -9.91 21.20
CA ILE A 85 -11.05 -11.30 21.48
C ILE A 85 -10.14 -12.26 20.70
N MET A 86 -9.87 -12.00 19.42
CA MET A 86 -8.99 -12.83 18.60
C MET A 86 -7.56 -12.85 19.15
N LEU A 87 -7.04 -11.72 19.65
CA LEU A 87 -5.72 -11.68 20.31
C LEU A 87 -5.65 -12.61 21.52
N VAL A 88 -6.68 -12.62 22.36
CA VAL A 88 -6.72 -13.47 23.56
C VAL A 88 -6.93 -14.94 23.18
N VAL A 89 -7.91 -15.24 22.33
CA VAL A 89 -8.35 -16.61 22.06
C VAL A 89 -7.43 -17.32 21.07
N TRP A 90 -6.97 -16.65 20.01
CA TRP A 90 -6.18 -17.28 18.94
C TRP A 90 -4.68 -17.07 19.14
N PHE A 91 -4.27 -15.86 19.52
CA PHE A 91 -2.86 -15.49 19.71
C PHE A 91 -2.37 -15.68 21.15
N LYS A 92 -3.23 -16.19 22.04
CA LYS A 92 -2.92 -16.45 23.46
C LYS A 92 -2.36 -15.22 24.19
N ALA A 93 -2.76 -14.02 23.77
CA ALA A 93 -2.38 -12.80 24.45
C ALA A 93 -3.00 -12.79 25.87
N PRO A 94 -2.24 -12.38 26.90
CA PRO A 94 -2.75 -12.36 28.26
C PRO A 94 -3.91 -11.37 28.39
N LEU A 95 -5.10 -11.87 28.76
CA LEU A 95 -6.35 -11.11 28.87
C LEU A 95 -6.18 -9.82 29.69
N LEU A 96 -5.45 -9.90 30.81
CA LEU A 96 -5.20 -8.74 31.66
C LEU A 96 -4.52 -7.59 30.90
N LYS A 97 -3.53 -7.88 30.04
CA LYS A 97 -2.83 -6.83 29.27
C LYS A 97 -3.73 -6.25 28.19
N VAL A 98 -4.53 -7.10 27.54
CA VAL A 98 -5.51 -6.65 26.53
C VAL A 98 -6.56 -5.73 27.16
N VAL A 99 -7.07 -6.08 28.34
CA VAL A 99 -8.04 -5.26 29.07
C VAL A 99 -7.40 -3.95 29.56
N LEU A 100 -6.22 -4.01 30.18
CA LEU A 100 -5.47 -2.82 30.63
C LEU A 100 -5.17 -1.87 29.47
N GLY A 101 -4.95 -2.40 28.27
CA GLY A 101 -4.76 -1.63 27.06
C GLY A 101 -6.05 -1.05 26.48
N ALA A 102 -7.16 -1.79 26.51
CA ALA A 102 -8.44 -1.37 25.97
C ALA A 102 -9.16 -0.30 26.83
N VAL A 103 -9.06 -0.37 28.15
CA VAL A 103 -9.71 0.59 29.07
C VAL A 103 -9.33 2.05 28.78
N PRO A 104 -8.04 2.45 28.70
CA PRO A 104 -7.69 3.84 28.42
C PRO A 104 -8.10 4.28 27.01
N VAL A 105 -8.12 3.37 26.03
CA VAL A 105 -8.62 3.66 24.67
C VAL A 105 -10.11 4.00 24.70
N ILE A 106 -10.91 3.18 25.39
CA ILE A 106 -12.35 3.39 25.54
C ILE A 106 -12.62 4.67 26.32
N ALA A 107 -11.89 4.90 27.42
CA ALA A 107 -12.02 6.13 28.20
C ALA A 107 -11.75 7.37 27.33
N LEU A 108 -10.64 7.39 26.59
CA LEU A 108 -10.31 8.51 25.70
C LEU A 108 -11.34 8.71 24.58
N ALA A 109 -11.86 7.62 24.01
CA ALA A 109 -12.89 7.69 22.98
C ALA A 109 -14.21 8.29 23.52
N LEU A 110 -14.56 8.02 24.78
CA LEU A 110 -15.78 8.54 25.41
C LEU A 110 -15.63 9.97 25.95
N PHE A 111 -14.49 10.31 26.56
CA PHE A 111 -14.24 11.63 27.13
C PHE A 111 -13.82 12.67 26.10
N PHE A 112 -13.14 12.26 25.03
CA PHE A 112 -12.63 13.15 23.97
C PHE A 112 -13.12 12.73 22.57
N PRO A 113 -14.44 12.64 22.32
CA PRO A 113 -14.97 12.19 21.03
C PRO A 113 -14.59 13.13 19.87
N ASN A 114 -14.28 14.39 20.18
CA ASN A 114 -13.84 15.38 19.19
C ASN A 114 -12.37 15.20 18.75
N ILE A 115 -11.58 14.37 19.45
CA ILE A 115 -10.16 14.13 19.15
C ILE A 115 -9.89 12.61 19.04
N PRO A 116 -10.44 11.92 18.02
CA PRO A 116 -10.30 10.46 17.89
C PRO A 116 -8.86 9.97 17.77
N LEU A 117 -7.95 10.86 17.33
CA LEU A 117 -6.52 10.56 17.21
C LEU A 117 -5.91 10.14 18.54
N LEU A 118 -6.36 10.69 19.68
CA LEU A 118 -5.85 10.30 21.00
C LEU A 118 -6.15 8.84 21.33
N ALA A 119 -7.41 8.42 21.15
CA ALA A 119 -7.83 7.04 21.37
C ALA A 119 -7.09 6.09 20.42
N PHE A 120 -6.90 6.49 19.16
CA PHE A 120 -6.16 5.71 18.17
C PHE A 120 -4.67 5.54 18.54
N SER A 121 -3.99 6.63 18.93
CA SER A 121 -2.59 6.59 19.34
C SER A 121 -2.37 5.72 20.57
N VAL A 122 -3.24 5.84 21.58
CA VAL A 122 -3.18 4.97 22.76
C VAL A 122 -3.50 3.52 22.40
N GLY A 123 -4.43 3.30 21.45
CA GLY A 123 -4.73 1.96 20.93
C GLY A 123 -3.53 1.30 20.25
N MET A 124 -2.80 2.06 19.43
CA MET A 124 -1.55 1.57 18.82
C MET A 124 -0.48 1.25 19.87
N LEU A 125 -0.27 2.13 20.86
CA LEU A 125 0.70 1.90 21.94
C LEU A 125 0.32 0.70 22.80
N SER A 126 -0.96 0.56 23.12
CA SER A 126 -1.52 -0.59 23.82
C SER A 126 -1.26 -1.88 23.04
N LEU A 127 -1.57 -1.90 21.75
CA LEU A 127 -1.35 -3.05 20.90
C LEU A 127 0.14 -3.42 20.85
N ALA A 128 1.02 -2.44 20.65
CA ALA A 128 2.47 -2.63 20.67
C ALA A 128 2.95 -3.23 22.01
N PHE A 129 2.44 -2.75 23.14
CA PHE A 129 2.76 -3.30 24.46
C PHE A 129 2.26 -4.74 24.65
N VAL A 130 1.03 -5.03 24.21
CA VAL A 130 0.42 -6.36 24.29
C VAL A 130 1.19 -7.36 23.43
N THR A 131 1.60 -6.97 22.22
CA THR A 131 2.32 -7.87 21.32
C THR A 131 3.78 -8.05 21.73
N ALA A 132 4.48 -6.97 22.11
CA ALA A 132 5.87 -7.03 22.56
C ALA A 132 6.09 -7.81 23.85
N THR A 133 5.05 -7.99 24.68
CA THR A 133 5.17 -8.70 25.97
C THR A 133 4.19 -9.90 26.05
N GLY A 134 3.71 -10.35 24.90
CA GLY A 134 2.66 -11.36 24.78
C GLY A 134 3.19 -12.79 24.85
N SER A 135 2.59 -13.66 24.04
CA SER A 135 3.12 -14.98 23.71
C SER A 135 4.39 -14.86 22.85
N GLU A 136 5.20 -15.93 22.75
CA GLU A 136 6.38 -15.99 21.87
C GLU A 136 6.04 -15.55 20.44
N GLU A 137 4.94 -16.06 19.89
CA GLU A 137 4.47 -15.66 18.56
C GLU A 137 4.20 -14.14 18.47
N ASN A 138 3.52 -13.55 19.45
CA ASN A 138 3.24 -12.11 19.43
C ASN A 138 4.52 -11.27 19.51
N GLU A 139 5.50 -11.72 20.28
CA GLU A 139 6.80 -11.07 20.40
C GLU A 139 7.59 -11.16 19.09
N GLU A 140 7.57 -12.32 18.41
CA GLU A 140 8.15 -12.49 17.07
C GLU A 140 7.51 -11.57 16.03
N TRP A 141 6.17 -11.47 16.03
CA TRP A 141 5.43 -10.54 15.17
C TRP A 141 5.81 -9.08 15.43
N PHE A 142 5.92 -8.70 16.71
CA PHE A 142 6.33 -7.35 17.10
C PHE A 142 7.78 -7.08 16.69
N SER A 143 8.71 -7.99 16.99
CA SER A 143 10.13 -7.84 16.63
C SER A 143 10.31 -7.70 15.12
N SER A 144 9.66 -8.56 14.33
CA SER A 144 9.70 -8.50 12.87
C SER A 144 9.18 -7.17 12.34
N SER A 145 8.04 -6.69 12.88
CA SER A 145 7.45 -5.40 12.51
C SER A 145 8.37 -4.23 12.88
N TRP A 146 9.00 -4.30 14.06
CA TRP A 146 9.92 -3.28 14.56
C TRP A 146 11.24 -3.26 13.77
N ASP A 147 11.76 -4.42 13.37
CA ASP A 147 12.95 -4.55 12.54
C ASP A 147 12.72 -3.96 11.15
N LEU A 148 11.56 -4.25 10.54
CA LEU A 148 11.16 -3.60 9.28
C LEU A 148 11.01 -2.09 9.43
N ALA A 149 10.40 -1.62 10.52
CA ALA A 149 10.27 -0.19 10.78
C ALA A 149 11.64 0.49 10.91
N LYS A 150 12.58 -0.10 11.64
CA LYS A 150 13.97 0.41 11.77
C LYS A 150 14.72 0.43 10.44
N GLN A 151 14.42 -0.48 9.52
CA GLN A 151 15.02 -0.48 8.17
C GLN A 151 14.38 0.56 7.25
N ILE A 152 13.05 0.63 7.21
CA ILE A 152 12.31 1.47 6.27
C ILE A 152 12.36 2.95 6.68
N PHE A 153 12.24 3.25 7.97
CA PHE A 153 12.16 4.64 8.48
C PHE A 153 13.35 5.52 8.06
N PRO A 154 14.63 5.13 8.25
CA PRO A 154 15.75 5.97 7.84
C PRO A 154 15.83 6.11 6.31
N LEU A 155 15.57 5.03 5.56
CA LEU A 155 15.53 5.07 4.10
C LEU A 155 14.46 6.04 3.59
N LEU A 156 13.27 6.01 4.19
CA LEU A 156 12.17 6.91 3.85
C LEU A 156 12.52 8.36 4.18
N LEU A 157 13.09 8.63 5.35
CA LEU A 157 13.46 9.99 5.77
C LEU A 157 14.52 10.58 4.83
N ILE A 158 15.56 9.81 4.52
CA ILE A 158 16.60 10.20 3.55
C ILE A 158 15.98 10.40 2.16
N GLY A 159 15.15 9.47 1.70
CA GLY A 159 14.50 9.55 0.39
C GLY A 159 13.61 10.78 0.24
N VAL A 160 12.77 11.08 1.24
CA VAL A 160 11.90 12.27 1.26
C VAL A 160 12.74 13.55 1.33
N PHE A 161 13.79 13.58 2.14
CA PHE A 161 14.68 14.73 2.23
C PHE A 161 15.40 15.00 0.90
N VAL A 162 16.00 13.97 0.30
CA VAL A 162 16.66 14.06 -1.01
C VAL A 162 15.67 14.47 -2.10
N ALA A 163 14.47 13.87 -2.14
CA ALA A 163 13.43 14.27 -3.08
C ALA A 163 13.03 15.74 -2.92
N GLY A 164 12.89 16.24 -1.69
CA GLY A 164 12.62 17.65 -1.41
C GLY A 164 13.75 18.58 -1.85
N LEU A 165 15.02 18.19 -1.67
CA LEU A 165 16.16 18.97 -2.17
C LEU A 165 16.22 18.99 -3.70
N LEU A 166 15.93 17.86 -4.35
CA LEU A 166 16.00 17.71 -5.80
C LEU A 166 14.83 18.40 -6.50
N LEU A 167 13.60 18.17 -6.05
CA LEU A 167 12.37 18.67 -6.68
C LEU A 167 11.94 20.05 -6.17
N GLY A 168 12.53 20.52 -5.07
CA GLY A 168 12.20 21.80 -4.46
C GLY A 168 10.92 21.75 -3.64
N ARG A 169 10.41 22.93 -3.29
CA ARG A 169 9.15 23.12 -2.59
C ARG A 169 8.23 23.97 -3.44
N VAL A 170 6.94 23.96 -3.16
CA VAL A 170 5.96 24.78 -3.88
C VAL A 170 6.46 26.23 -3.95
N GLY A 171 6.66 26.75 -5.17
CA GLY A 171 7.14 28.11 -5.45
C GLY A 171 8.66 28.34 -5.42
N HIS A 172 9.48 27.32 -5.16
CA HIS A 172 10.95 27.43 -5.21
C HIS A 172 11.58 26.22 -5.91
N GLU A 173 12.40 26.46 -6.93
CA GLU A 173 13.12 25.39 -7.64
C GLU A 173 14.07 24.63 -6.70
N GLY A 174 14.13 23.31 -6.89
CA GLY A 174 15.12 22.44 -6.26
C GLY A 174 16.44 22.43 -7.02
N LEU A 175 17.27 21.43 -6.73
CA LEU A 175 18.53 21.22 -7.45
C LEU A 175 18.32 20.72 -8.89
N ILE A 176 17.22 20.03 -9.17
CA ILE A 176 16.84 19.63 -10.53
C ILE A 176 16.05 20.78 -11.15
N PRO A 177 16.55 21.40 -12.24
CA PRO A 177 15.82 22.45 -12.92
C PRO A 177 14.48 21.94 -13.44
N SER A 178 13.42 22.73 -13.26
CA SER A 178 12.08 22.43 -13.78
C SER A 178 12.09 22.16 -15.30
N THR A 179 13.01 22.79 -16.03
CA THR A 179 13.23 22.56 -17.46
C THR A 179 13.60 21.11 -17.81
N TRP A 180 14.35 20.41 -16.96
CA TRP A 180 14.72 19.00 -17.18
C TRP A 180 13.51 18.08 -17.01
N VAL A 181 12.68 18.34 -16.00
CA VAL A 181 11.43 17.61 -15.76
C VAL A 181 10.47 17.83 -16.93
N ALA A 182 10.26 19.08 -17.35
CA ALA A 182 9.42 19.42 -18.49
C ALA A 182 9.92 18.80 -19.81
N GLN A 183 11.23 18.73 -20.04
CA GLN A 183 11.80 18.10 -21.23
C GLN A 183 11.64 16.57 -21.23
N ALA A 184 11.76 15.93 -20.08
CA ALA A 184 11.70 14.48 -19.97
C ALA A 184 10.25 13.95 -19.95
N VAL A 185 9.38 14.59 -19.17
CA VAL A 185 8.02 14.10 -18.85
C VAL A 185 6.94 15.18 -18.98
N GLY A 186 7.22 16.29 -19.66
CA GLY A 186 6.22 17.32 -19.97
C GLY A 186 5.31 16.96 -21.14
N GLY A 187 4.16 17.65 -21.21
CA GLY A 187 3.16 17.47 -22.27
C GLY A 187 2.55 16.06 -22.29
N ASN A 188 2.18 15.56 -23.47
CA ASN A 188 1.60 14.22 -23.63
C ASN A 188 2.16 13.46 -24.85
N SER A 189 3.48 13.42 -24.99
CA SER A 189 4.12 12.62 -26.05
C SER A 189 4.27 11.15 -25.63
N LEU A 190 4.38 10.24 -26.62
CA LEU A 190 4.68 8.83 -26.35
C LEU A 190 5.99 8.67 -25.57
N ARG A 191 7.01 9.47 -25.90
CA ARG A 191 8.31 9.47 -25.22
C ARG A 191 8.20 9.91 -23.76
N ALA A 192 7.43 10.96 -23.47
CA ALA A 192 7.22 11.45 -22.11
C ALA A 192 6.52 10.39 -21.24
N ASN A 193 5.46 9.77 -21.78
CA ASN A 193 4.74 8.69 -21.09
C ASN A 193 5.60 7.44 -20.90
N PHE A 194 6.43 7.08 -21.88
CA PHE A 194 7.38 5.97 -21.77
C PHE A 194 8.46 6.24 -20.72
N CYS A 195 9.03 7.45 -20.70
CA CYS A 195 10.02 7.83 -19.69
C CYS A 195 9.43 7.77 -18.29
N ALA A 196 8.21 8.27 -18.11
CA ALA A 196 7.50 8.25 -16.83
C ALA A 196 7.14 6.83 -16.35
N SER A 197 6.61 5.97 -17.23
CA SER A 197 6.30 4.58 -16.89
C SER A 197 7.56 3.74 -16.65
N PHE A 198 8.62 3.95 -17.42
CA PHE A 198 9.90 3.29 -17.22
C PHE A 198 10.52 3.71 -15.88
N ALA A 199 10.58 5.01 -15.59
CA ALA A 199 11.04 5.48 -14.28
C ALA A 199 10.17 4.90 -13.15
N GLY A 200 8.85 5.00 -13.27
CA GLY A 200 7.88 4.45 -12.33
C GLY A 200 8.09 2.95 -12.07
N ALA A 201 8.38 2.16 -13.10
CA ALA A 201 8.61 0.72 -12.96
C ALA A 201 9.80 0.35 -12.06
N PHE A 202 10.81 1.23 -11.95
CA PHE A 202 11.95 1.01 -11.07
C PHE A 202 11.78 1.72 -9.71
N MET A 203 10.88 2.70 -9.63
CA MET A 203 10.61 3.46 -8.43
C MET A 203 9.70 2.67 -7.48
N TYR A 204 10.23 2.29 -6.33
CA TYR A 204 9.42 1.78 -5.23
C TYR A 204 9.00 2.95 -4.33
N PHE A 205 7.78 3.44 -4.50
CA PHE A 205 7.20 4.45 -3.61
C PHE A 205 6.29 3.80 -2.57
N ALA A 206 6.36 4.32 -1.34
CA ALA A 206 5.24 4.15 -0.44
C ALA A 206 4.06 4.94 -1.00
N THR A 207 2.86 4.35 -0.97
CA THR A 207 1.61 4.98 -1.43
C THR A 207 1.37 6.37 -0.82
N LEU A 208 1.83 6.60 0.42
CA LEU A 208 1.74 7.90 1.09
C LEU A 208 2.69 8.96 0.51
N THR A 209 3.84 8.56 -0.02
CA THR A 209 4.85 9.46 -0.60
C THR A 209 4.65 9.70 -2.09
N GLU A 210 3.87 8.85 -2.76
CA GLU A 210 3.63 8.92 -4.20
C GLU A 210 2.88 10.21 -4.59
N VAL A 211 1.85 10.59 -3.82
CA VAL A 211 1.05 11.79 -4.11
C VAL A 211 1.86 13.09 -4.00
N PRO A 212 2.60 13.37 -2.90
CA PRO A 212 3.42 14.58 -2.82
C PRO A 212 4.52 14.65 -3.88
N ILE A 213 5.17 13.52 -4.20
CA ILE A 213 6.22 13.46 -5.23
C ILE A 213 5.63 13.76 -6.60
N LEU A 214 4.50 13.14 -6.94
CA LEU A 214 3.82 13.40 -8.19
C LEU A 214 3.39 14.87 -8.31
N GLN A 215 2.84 15.43 -7.23
CA GLN A 215 2.46 16.85 -7.21
C GLN A 215 3.68 17.73 -7.45
N GLY A 216 4.81 17.46 -6.79
CA GLY A 216 6.07 18.18 -7.03
C GLY A 216 6.54 18.08 -8.48
N LEU A 217 6.42 16.90 -9.13
CA LEU A 217 6.76 16.74 -10.55
C LEU A 217 5.82 17.52 -11.48
N ILE A 218 4.52 17.53 -11.18
CA ILE A 218 3.52 18.32 -11.94
C ILE A 218 3.80 19.81 -11.81
N ASP A 219 4.10 20.28 -10.59
CA ASP A 219 4.46 21.68 -10.32
C ASP A 219 5.75 22.08 -11.05
N ASN A 220 6.64 21.11 -11.31
CA ASN A 220 7.86 21.26 -12.12
C ASN A 220 7.66 21.02 -13.64
N GLY A 221 6.42 20.88 -14.12
CA GLY A 221 6.10 20.82 -15.55
C GLY A 221 5.83 19.43 -16.13
N MET A 222 5.65 18.39 -15.29
CA MET A 222 5.20 17.07 -15.74
C MET A 222 3.76 17.14 -16.29
N GLY A 223 3.50 16.47 -17.41
CA GLY A 223 2.17 16.38 -17.99
C GLY A 223 1.25 15.38 -17.28
N LYS A 224 -0.07 15.59 -17.38
CA LYS A 224 -1.09 14.71 -16.77
C LYS A 224 -1.05 13.27 -17.29
N GLY A 225 -0.74 13.07 -18.58
CA GLY A 225 -0.57 11.74 -19.17
C GLY A 225 0.62 11.00 -18.58
N PRO A 226 1.84 11.55 -18.65
CA PRO A 226 3.02 11.00 -17.99
C PRO A 226 2.82 10.77 -16.48
N ALA A 227 2.10 11.66 -15.79
CA ALA A 227 1.76 11.50 -14.38
C ALA A 227 0.95 10.21 -14.12
N LEU A 228 -0.09 9.95 -14.93
CA LEU A 228 -0.83 8.69 -14.85
C LEU A 228 0.05 7.49 -15.22
N ALA A 229 0.89 7.60 -16.25
CA ALA A 229 1.78 6.52 -16.66
C ALA A 229 2.73 6.09 -15.53
N LEU A 230 3.25 7.05 -14.75
CA LEU A 230 4.06 6.80 -13.57
C LEU A 230 3.26 6.09 -12.47
N LEU A 231 2.06 6.59 -12.14
CA LEU A 231 1.17 6.01 -11.13
C LEU A 231 0.68 4.59 -11.46
N LEU A 232 0.59 4.24 -12.74
CA LEU A 232 0.19 2.90 -13.16
C LEU A 232 1.36 1.90 -13.11
N ALA A 233 2.58 2.37 -13.38
CA ALA A 233 3.77 1.52 -13.37
C ALA A 233 4.30 1.27 -11.95
N GLY A 234 4.30 2.28 -11.07
CA GLY A 234 4.89 2.22 -9.73
C GLY A 234 4.35 1.10 -8.82
N PRO A 235 3.02 0.98 -8.61
CA PRO A 235 2.47 -0.08 -7.78
C PRO A 235 2.61 -1.48 -8.40
N ALA A 236 2.74 -1.56 -9.73
CA ALA A 236 2.81 -2.82 -10.46
C ALA A 236 4.24 -3.40 -10.47
N LEU A 237 5.27 -2.55 -10.38
CA LEU A 237 6.66 -2.94 -10.55
C LEU A 237 7.60 -2.20 -9.60
N SER A 238 8.60 -2.92 -9.12
CA SER A 238 9.74 -2.37 -8.42
C SER A 238 10.93 -3.30 -8.57
N LEU A 239 12.16 -2.81 -8.34
CA LEU A 239 13.34 -3.69 -8.36
C LEU A 239 13.18 -4.92 -7.44
N PRO A 240 12.72 -4.79 -6.18
CA PRO A 240 12.47 -5.95 -5.33
C PRO A 240 11.41 -6.91 -5.90
N SER A 241 10.28 -6.39 -6.39
CA SER A 241 9.21 -7.27 -6.92
C SER A 241 9.64 -7.98 -8.19
N MET A 242 10.41 -7.32 -9.07
CA MET A 242 11.00 -7.96 -10.25
C MET A 242 11.95 -9.10 -9.88
N LEU A 243 12.77 -8.93 -8.84
CA LEU A 243 13.67 -9.99 -8.36
C LEU A 243 12.89 -11.20 -7.80
N VAL A 244 11.80 -10.95 -7.07
CA VAL A 244 10.91 -12.02 -6.57
C VAL A 244 10.15 -12.71 -7.71
N ILE A 245 9.61 -11.97 -8.67
CA ILE A 245 8.94 -12.55 -9.84
C ILE A 245 9.94 -13.40 -10.65
N ARG A 246 11.19 -12.93 -10.78
CA ARG A 246 12.27 -13.67 -11.43
C ARG A 246 12.60 -14.98 -10.73
N SER A 247 12.63 -15.02 -9.40
CA SER A 247 12.91 -16.27 -8.67
C SER A 247 11.79 -17.29 -8.82
N VAL A 248 10.54 -16.85 -9.02
CA VAL A 248 9.36 -17.72 -9.12
C VAL A 248 9.03 -18.15 -10.57
N LEU A 249 9.08 -17.20 -11.51
CA LEU A 249 8.67 -17.40 -12.91
C LEU A 249 9.84 -17.58 -13.89
N GLY A 250 11.05 -17.23 -13.48
CA GLY A 250 12.23 -17.20 -14.34
C GLY A 250 12.41 -15.87 -15.08
N THR A 251 13.60 -15.69 -15.63
CA THR A 251 14.02 -14.41 -16.25
C THR A 251 13.14 -14.01 -17.43
N VAL A 252 12.81 -14.93 -18.33
CA VAL A 252 12.06 -14.62 -19.56
C VAL A 252 10.67 -14.09 -19.25
N LYS A 253 9.90 -14.81 -18.41
CA LYS A 253 8.55 -14.39 -17.99
C LYS A 253 8.56 -13.05 -17.27
N THR A 254 9.58 -12.81 -16.45
CA THR A 254 9.73 -11.54 -15.73
C THR A 254 9.97 -10.37 -16.69
N VAL A 255 10.86 -10.52 -17.66
CA VAL A 255 11.13 -9.47 -18.65
C VAL A 255 9.88 -9.16 -19.46
N VAL A 256 9.14 -10.19 -19.92
CA VAL A 256 7.88 -9.99 -20.65
C VAL A 256 6.85 -9.27 -19.78
N PHE A 257 6.69 -9.67 -18.52
CA PHE A 257 5.80 -9.00 -17.58
C PHE A 257 6.16 -7.52 -17.40
N VAL A 258 7.45 -7.21 -17.20
CA VAL A 258 7.94 -5.82 -17.06
C VAL A 258 7.63 -5.00 -18.30
N LEU A 259 7.91 -5.53 -19.49
CA LEU A 259 7.64 -4.85 -20.75
C LEU A 259 6.14 -4.60 -20.96
N LEU A 260 5.28 -5.56 -20.60
CA LEU A 260 3.83 -5.40 -20.70
C LEU A 260 3.31 -4.31 -19.77
N VAL A 261 3.77 -4.25 -18.53
CA VAL A 261 3.39 -3.18 -17.59
C VAL A 261 3.82 -1.82 -18.11
N VAL A 262 5.09 -1.67 -18.52
CA VAL A 262 5.62 -0.40 -19.04
C VAL A 262 4.86 0.04 -20.30
N ALA A 263 4.62 -0.88 -21.24
CA ALA A 263 3.86 -0.60 -22.45
C ALA A 263 2.41 -0.17 -22.15
N MET A 264 1.71 -0.93 -21.30
CA MET A 264 0.33 -0.61 -20.96
C MET A 264 0.19 0.68 -20.16
N ALA A 265 1.10 0.96 -19.22
CA ALA A 265 1.13 2.20 -18.47
C ALA A 265 1.39 3.40 -19.41
N THR A 266 2.32 3.24 -20.35
CA THR A 266 2.61 4.25 -21.39
C THR A 266 1.38 4.55 -22.24
N ILE A 267 0.73 3.52 -22.78
CA ILE A 267 -0.46 3.67 -23.64
C ILE A 267 -1.61 4.32 -22.85
N SER A 268 -1.83 3.87 -21.62
CA SER A 268 -2.89 4.41 -20.76
C SER A 268 -2.64 5.89 -20.43
N GLY A 269 -1.39 6.26 -20.14
CA GLY A 269 -1.00 7.65 -19.93
C GLY A 269 -1.21 8.52 -21.16
N VAL A 270 -0.83 8.04 -22.35
CA VAL A 270 -1.07 8.75 -23.62
C VAL A 270 -2.56 8.99 -23.84
N ILE A 271 -3.40 7.95 -23.70
CA ILE A 271 -4.85 8.05 -23.88
C ILE A 271 -5.45 9.04 -22.88
N PHE A 272 -5.09 8.90 -21.60
CA PHE A 272 -5.59 9.80 -20.56
C PHE A 272 -5.16 11.24 -20.79
N GLY A 273 -3.90 11.46 -21.15
CA GLY A 273 -3.38 12.78 -21.44
C GLY A 273 -4.05 13.44 -22.64
N MET A 274 -4.59 12.68 -23.61
CA MET A 274 -5.40 13.21 -24.71
C MET A 274 -6.82 13.61 -24.26
N MET A 275 -7.36 12.93 -23.24
CA MET A 275 -8.70 13.23 -22.70
C MET A 275 -8.68 14.38 -21.67
N ALA A 276 -7.57 14.51 -20.95
CA ALA A 276 -7.42 15.45 -19.83
C ALA A 276 -6.71 16.77 -20.21
N SER A 277 -6.26 16.89 -21.47
CA SER A 277 -5.65 18.08 -22.08
C SER A 277 -6.69 19.05 -22.60
#